data_AF-A0A662FXD4-F1
#
_entry.id   AF-A0A662FXD4-F1
#
_cell.length_a   1.000
_cell.length_b   1.000
_cell.length_c   1.000
_cell.angle_alpha   90.00
_cell.angle_beta   90.00
_cell.angle_gamma   90.00
#
_symmetry.space_group_name_H-M   'P 1'
#
loop_
_entity.id
_entity.type
_entity.pdbx_description
1 polymer ?
#
loop_
_entity_poly.entity_id
_entity_poly.type
_entity_poly.pdbx_seq_one_letter_code
_entity_poly.pdbx_strand_id
1 'polypeptide(L)'
;MVSYSSSANSIKGIPIEELALIFVEAGLELVPSSIRNHPSVRKSAIRRGKKPSEIILDISLHYQAMKRLPNFKKRGRPDILHVCLLEALSSPLNLEGKLRTIVHT
;
A
#
# COMPACT_ATOMS: atom_id res chain seq x y z
N MET A 1 -34.69 -16.85 -11.20
CA MET A 1 -34.29 -15.63 -11.95
C MET A 1 -35.01 -14.46 -11.31
N VAL A 2 -34.44 -13.88 -10.25
CA VAL A 2 -35.04 -12.72 -9.57
C VAL A 2 -34.32 -11.49 -10.08
N SER A 3 -35.00 -10.78 -10.97
CA SER A 3 -34.60 -9.48 -11.49
C SER A 3 -34.76 -8.44 -10.39
N TYR A 4 -33.64 -7.88 -9.90
CA TYR A 4 -33.68 -6.63 -9.12
C TYR A 4 -33.40 -5.48 -10.07
N SER A 5 -34.45 -4.77 -10.48
CA SER A 5 -34.30 -3.43 -11.05
C SER A 5 -34.36 -2.38 -9.94
N SER A 6 -33.42 -1.43 -10.02
CA SER A 6 -33.60 0.00 -9.73
C SER A 6 -33.59 0.52 -8.28
N SER A 7 -32.66 1.48 -8.09
CA SER A 7 -32.82 2.78 -7.40
C SER A 7 -32.38 2.91 -5.94
N ALA A 8 -31.12 3.37 -5.74
CA ALA A 8 -30.68 4.35 -4.72
C ALA A 8 -29.15 4.52 -4.87
N ASN A 9 -28.52 5.68 -4.94
CA ASN A 9 -28.94 7.05 -4.75
C ASN A 9 -27.93 7.98 -5.44
N SER A 10 -28.44 9.08 -5.98
CA SER A 10 -27.73 10.09 -6.75
C SER A 10 -27.00 11.06 -5.82
N ILE A 11 -25.68 11.20 -5.99
CA ILE A 11 -24.98 12.44 -5.65
C ILE A 11 -24.40 12.96 -6.97
N LYS A 12 -25.22 13.70 -7.72
CA LYS A 12 -24.92 14.36 -9.01
C LYS A 12 -24.60 13.41 -10.19
N GLY A 13 -25.65 12.86 -10.80
CA GLY A 13 -25.93 12.94 -12.25
C GLY A 13 -24.86 12.57 -13.30
N ILE A 14 -23.70 12.07 -12.93
CA ILE A 14 -22.67 11.57 -13.85
C ILE A 14 -22.64 10.06 -13.66
N PRO A 15 -22.90 9.24 -14.69
CA PRO A 15 -22.61 7.82 -14.59
C PRO A 15 -21.10 7.69 -14.39
N ILE A 16 -20.69 7.22 -13.20
CA ILE A 16 -19.28 6.93 -12.95
C ILE A 16 -18.98 5.67 -13.77
N GLU A 17 -18.46 5.85 -14.98
CA GLU A 17 -18.00 4.74 -15.83
C GLU A 17 -16.83 3.99 -15.19
N GLU A 18 -16.05 4.69 -14.34
CA GLU A 18 -14.86 4.17 -13.66
C GLU A 18 -14.62 4.92 -12.33
N LEU A 19 -14.44 4.19 -11.23
CA LEU A 19 -14.04 4.73 -9.92
C LEU A 19 -12.52 4.73 -9.81
N ALA A 20 -11.91 5.87 -9.45
CA ALA A 20 -10.50 5.94 -9.10
C ALA A 20 -10.29 5.86 -7.58
N LEU A 21 -9.60 4.81 -7.12
CA LEU A 21 -9.17 4.64 -5.73
C LEU A 21 -7.68 4.98 -5.61
N ILE A 22 -7.35 6.01 -4.82
CA ILE A 22 -5.98 6.51 -4.67
C ILE A 22 -5.51 6.32 -3.23
N PHE A 23 -4.46 5.52 -3.04
CA PHE A 23 -3.74 5.41 -1.77
C PHE A 23 -2.62 6.46 -1.73
N VAL A 24 -2.75 7.46 -0.85
CA VAL A 24 -1.80 8.58 -0.72
C VAL A 24 -0.93 8.38 0.53
N GLU A 25 0.34 8.79 0.44
CA GLU A 25 1.34 8.57 1.50
C GLU A 25 1.43 7.10 1.94
N ALA A 26 1.38 6.17 0.97
CA ALA A 26 1.48 4.76 1.30
C ALA A 26 2.84 4.46 1.94
N GLY A 27 2.83 3.76 3.08
CA GLY A 27 4.04 3.39 3.83
C GLY A 27 4.92 2.33 3.15
N LEU A 28 4.94 2.30 1.81
CA LEU A 28 5.70 1.40 0.95
C LEU A 28 6.89 2.13 0.36
N GLU A 29 8.09 1.74 0.77
CA GLU A 29 9.33 2.28 0.22
C GLU A 29 10.49 1.29 0.42
N LEU A 30 11.59 1.48 -0.32
CA LEU A 30 12.84 0.78 -0.07
C LEU A 30 13.57 1.37 1.13
N VAL A 31 14.45 0.60 1.77
CA VAL A 31 15.19 1.11 2.93
C VAL A 31 16.07 2.33 2.56
N PRO A 32 15.88 3.48 3.23
CA PRO A 32 16.63 4.71 2.98
C PRO A 32 18.12 4.55 3.26
N SER A 33 18.96 5.23 2.47
CA SER A 33 20.43 5.19 2.61
C SER A 33 20.94 5.48 4.03
N SER A 34 20.30 6.42 4.73
CA SER A 34 20.66 6.85 6.08
C SER A 34 20.61 5.75 7.15
N ILE A 35 19.88 4.65 6.90
CA ILE A 35 19.72 3.56 7.87
C ILE A 35 20.20 2.18 7.36
N ARG A 36 20.73 2.10 6.14
CA ARG A 36 21.16 0.82 5.51
C ARG A 36 22.21 0.06 6.32
N ASN A 37 23.07 0.77 7.05
CA ASN A 37 24.14 0.18 7.85
C ASN A 37 23.69 -0.31 9.24
N HIS A 38 22.44 -0.04 9.64
CA HIS A 38 21.95 -0.45 10.96
C HIS A 38 21.87 -1.99 11.07
N PRO A 39 22.27 -2.60 12.21
CA PRO A 39 22.30 -4.05 12.37
C PRO A 39 20.98 -4.76 12.04
N SER A 40 19.83 -4.18 12.44
CA SER A 40 18.51 -4.76 12.13
C SER A 40 18.21 -4.81 10.63
N VAL A 41 18.61 -3.78 9.88
CA VAL A 41 18.45 -3.72 8.42
C VAL A 41 19.38 -4.72 7.75
N ARG A 42 20.67 -4.75 8.13
CA ARG A 42 21.65 -5.69 7.58
C ARG A 42 21.23 -7.14 7.80
N LYS A 43 20.76 -7.49 9.00
CA LYS A 43 20.24 -8.83 9.32
C LYS A 43 19.03 -9.20 8.46
N SER A 44 18.11 -8.25 8.23
CA SER A 44 16.95 -8.43 7.35
C SER A 44 17.37 -8.66 5.88
N ALA A 45 18.34 -7.88 5.39
CA ALA A 45 18.89 -7.98 4.04
C ALA A 45 19.60 -9.33 3.80
N ILE A 46 20.46 -9.74 4.74
CA ILE A 46 21.15 -11.05 4.72
C ILE A 46 20.13 -12.19 4.67
N ARG A 47 19.11 -12.16 5.53
CA ARG A 47 18.06 -13.20 5.54
C ARG A 47 17.32 -13.31 4.20
N ARG A 48 17.15 -12.19 3.50
CA ARG A 48 16.50 -12.13 2.19
C ARG A 48 17.45 -12.40 1.02
N GLY A 49 18.76 -12.55 1.26
CA GLY A 49 19.75 -12.69 0.20
C GLY A 49 19.85 -11.46 -0.72
N LYS A 50 19.55 -10.26 -0.21
CA LYS A 50 19.50 -9.00 -0.97
C LYS A 50 20.36 -7.91 -0.35
N LYS A 51 20.65 -6.85 -1.11
CA LYS A 51 21.28 -5.64 -0.55
C LYS A 51 20.28 -4.89 0.32
N PRO A 52 20.72 -4.16 1.36
CA PRO A 52 19.84 -3.29 2.14
C PRO A 52 19.02 -2.30 1.29
N SER A 53 19.56 -1.82 0.18
CA SER A 53 18.86 -0.91 -0.74
C SER A 53 17.73 -1.58 -1.54
N GLU A 54 17.62 -2.90 -1.52
CA GLU A 54 16.69 -3.68 -2.35
C GLU A 54 15.57 -4.34 -1.53
N ILE A 55 15.52 -4.06 -0.23
CA ILE A 55 14.48 -4.56 0.66
C ILE A 55 13.52 -3.44 1.04
N ILE A 56 12.25 -3.81 1.27
CA ILE A 56 11.19 -2.91 1.72
C ILE A 56 11.46 -2.50 3.17
N LEU A 57 11.26 -1.22 3.48
CA LEU A 57 11.25 -0.71 4.85
C LEU A 57 10.03 -1.29 5.59
N ASP A 58 10.25 -1.89 6.75
CA ASP A 58 9.19 -2.54 7.53
C ASP A 58 9.40 -2.24 9.02
N ILE A 59 8.43 -1.56 9.65
CA ILE A 59 8.52 -1.17 11.05
C ILE A 59 8.64 -2.36 11.99
N SER A 60 8.04 -3.51 11.65
CA SER A 60 8.11 -4.73 12.46
C SER A 60 9.52 -5.33 12.48
N LEU A 61 10.33 -5.05 11.45
CA LEU A 61 11.69 -5.56 11.31
C LEU A 61 12.76 -4.50 11.62
N HIS A 62 12.47 -3.24 11.30
CA HIS A 62 13.44 -2.15 11.25
C HIS A 62 13.18 -1.07 12.30
N TYR A 63 12.24 -1.26 13.24
CA TYR A 63 11.84 -0.28 14.27
C TYR A 63 13.01 0.51 14.87
N GLN A 64 14.05 -0.18 15.34
CA GLN A 64 15.21 0.46 15.99
C GLN A 64 15.98 1.39 15.04
N ALA A 65 16.13 1.01 13.77
CA ALA A 65 16.76 1.82 12.75
C ALA A 65 15.89 3.02 12.38
N MET A 66 14.57 2.79 12.25
CA MET A 66 13.58 3.77 11.81
C MET A 66 13.40 4.94 12.77
N LYS A 67 13.70 4.79 14.07
CA LYS A 67 13.61 5.91 15.04
C LYS A 67 14.43 7.16 14.65
N ARG A 68 15.41 7.01 13.75
CA ARG A 68 16.25 8.12 13.24
C ARG A 68 15.67 8.79 11.98
N LEU A 69 14.60 8.24 11.42
CA LEU A 69 13.96 8.77 10.22
C LEU A 69 12.93 9.85 10.57
N PRO A 70 12.81 10.91 9.75
CA PRO A 70 11.71 11.86 9.89
C PRO A 70 10.38 11.13 9.66
N ASN A 71 9.37 11.50 10.44
CA ASN A 71 8.01 10.97 10.36
C ASN A 71 7.92 9.42 10.34
N PHE A 72 8.82 8.73 11.04
CA PHE A 72 8.93 7.27 10.97
C PHE A 72 7.62 6.52 11.29
N LYS A 73 6.71 7.12 12.07
CA LYS A 73 5.39 6.57 12.39
C LYS A 73 4.48 6.40 11.17
N LYS A 74 4.70 7.17 10.09
CA LYS A 74 3.97 7.07 8.82
C LYS A 74 4.63 6.11 7.82
N ARG A 75 5.80 5.56 8.14
CA ARG A 75 6.67 4.84 7.19
C ARG A 75 6.71 3.35 7.50
N GLY A 76 7.12 2.55 6.52
CA GLY A 76 7.39 1.12 6.69
C GLY A 76 6.19 0.31 7.17
N ARG A 77 5.01 0.62 6.64
CA ARG A 77 3.75 -0.11 6.86
C ARG A 77 3.19 -0.65 5.53
N PRO A 78 3.96 -1.47 4.80
CA PRO A 78 3.51 -2.06 3.54
C PRO A 78 2.32 -3.01 3.72
N ASP A 79 2.10 -3.51 4.94
CA ASP A 79 0.99 -4.39 5.32
C ASP A 79 -0.38 -3.73 5.12
N ILE A 80 -0.51 -2.44 5.46
CA ILE A 80 -1.76 -1.69 5.28
C ILE A 80 -2.12 -1.63 3.80
N LEU A 81 -1.16 -1.20 2.97
CA LEU A 81 -1.37 -1.12 1.53
C LEU A 81 -1.68 -2.50 0.93
N HIS A 82 -0.96 -3.55 1.37
CA HIS A 82 -1.18 -4.91 0.92
C HIS A 82 -2.63 -5.37 1.15
N VAL A 83 -3.15 -5.20 2.38
CA VAL A 83 -4.54 -5.57 2.69
C VAL A 83 -5.52 -4.74 1.86
N CYS A 84 -5.32 -3.42 1.78
CA CYS A 84 -6.21 -2.57 1.00
C CYS A 84 -6.22 -2.93 -0.49
N LEU A 85 -5.06 -3.30 -1.07
CA LEU A 85 -4.97 -3.74 -2.46
C LEU A 85 -5.66 -5.09 -2.66
N LEU A 86 -5.54 -6.04 -1.73
CA LEU A 86 -6.26 -7.31 -1.82
C LEU A 86 -7.79 -7.10 -1.87
N GLU A 87 -8.32 -6.24 -0.99
CA GLU A 87 -9.74 -5.92 -0.96
C GLU A 87 -10.19 -5.19 -2.23
N ALA A 88 -9.44 -4.16 -2.65
CA ALA A 88 -9.76 -3.37 -3.84
C ALA A 88 -9.78 -4.25 -5.11
N LEU A 89 -8.73 -5.05 -5.31
CA LEU A 89 -8.56 -5.86 -6.52
C LEU A 89 -9.49 -7.08 -6.56
N SER A 90 -9.98 -7.55 -5.41
CA SER A 90 -10.96 -8.65 -5.34
C SER A 90 -12.41 -8.16 -5.39
N SER A 91 -12.64 -6.85 -5.37
CA SER A 91 -14.00 -6.29 -5.37
C SER A 91 -14.76 -6.58 -6.67
N PRO A 92 -16.10 -6.75 -6.63
CA PRO A 92 -16.91 -6.87 -7.84
C PRO A 92 -16.68 -5.72 -8.83
N LEU A 93 -16.47 -4.50 -8.31
CA LEU A 93 -16.20 -3.32 -9.12
C LEU A 93 -14.91 -3.44 -9.95
N ASN A 94 -13.86 -4.03 -9.37
CA ASN A 94 -12.62 -4.32 -10.09
C ASN A 94 -12.79 -5.46 -11.10
N LEU A 95 -13.54 -6.51 -10.74
CA LEU A 95 -13.84 -7.63 -11.64
C LEU A 95 -14.66 -7.20 -12.87
N GLU A 96 -15.52 -6.19 -12.72
CA GLU A 96 -16.26 -5.57 -13.83
C GLU A 96 -15.43 -4.57 -14.65
N GLY A 97 -14.14 -4.36 -14.32
CA GLY A 97 -13.26 -3.43 -15.02
C GLY A 97 -13.55 -1.96 -14.75
N LYS A 98 -14.25 -1.64 -13.66
CA LYS A 98 -14.70 -0.27 -13.32
C LYS A 98 -13.92 0.35 -12.16
N LEU A 99 -12.83 -0.26 -11.70
CA LEU A 99 -11.98 0.26 -10.63
C LEU A 99 -10.57 0.53 -11.16
N ARG A 100 -10.15 1.79 -11.08
CA ARG A 100 -8.77 2.21 -11.28
C ARG A 100 -8.10 2.38 -9.92
N THR A 101 -7.12 1.53 -9.62
CA THR A 101 -6.35 1.61 -8.37
C THR A 101 -5.00 2.28 -8.61
N ILE A 102 -4.69 3.32 -7.83
CA ILE A 102 -3.44 4.08 -7.91
C ILE A 102 -2.79 4.11 -6.52
N VAL A 103 -1.47 3.90 -6.48
CA VAL A 103 -0.67 4.01 -5.25
C VAL A 103 0.34 5.13 -5.42
N HIS A 104 0.34 6.07 -4.47
CA HIS A 104 1.33 7.12 -4.34
C HIS A 104 2.19 6.87 -3.09
N THR A 105 3.50 6.83 -3.29
CA THR A 105 4.53 6.51 -2.29
C THR A 105 5.54 7.63 -2.15
#